data_AF-A0A8S3RWZ1-F1
#
_entry.id   AF-A0A8S3RWZ1-F1
#
_cell.length_a   1.000
_cell.length_b   1.000
_cell.length_c   1.000
_cell.angle_alpha   90.00
_cell.angle_beta   90.00
_cell.angle_gamma   90.00
#
_symmetry.space_group_name_H-M   'P 1'
#
loop_
_entity.id
_entity.type
_entity.pdbx_description
1 polymer ?
#
loop_
_entity_poly.entity_id
_entity_poly.type
_entity_poly.pdbx_seq_one_letter_code
_entity_poly.pdbx_strand_id
1 'polypeptide(L)'
;MNSVFNNFHKDPPEGTEHPEISLKGESSVLNAVRIASKALASGADEKNGVYLEFKTYLQRQQINKYEIKPFLGNRFNVVFHNAGAIYHFRSHILNFLKNVKGEGTPGKLNQLLKAVLSCLQNDTIMVGCRALGLFNKFITSPLWKILEGDIHILHMNQKYQHLVQFLEDISTDVEKIKLFMTGELVPFPSVDVKKDDIWASLVSNHNDEQCAAFLIQMCSATSKALSQKLKII
;
A
#
# COMPACT_ATOMS: atom_id res chain seq x y z
N MET A 1 -35.59 33.08 7.43
CA MET A 1 -36.18 32.31 6.30
C MET A 1 -35.29 32.52 5.09
N ASN A 2 -34.42 31.57 4.76
CA ASN A 2 -33.69 31.58 3.50
C ASN A 2 -33.38 30.14 3.06
N SER A 3 -33.71 29.91 1.80
CA SER A 3 -33.66 28.67 1.03
C SER A 3 -32.21 28.19 0.83
N VAL A 4 -31.85 27.01 1.35
CA VAL A 4 -30.62 26.27 0.95
C VAL A 4 -30.85 24.74 0.90
N PHE A 5 -32.09 24.26 1.00
CA PHE A 5 -32.40 22.82 0.96
C PHE A 5 -33.15 22.45 -0.32
N ASN A 6 -32.49 22.46 -1.49
CA ASN A 6 -33.06 21.85 -2.69
C ASN A 6 -32.04 21.65 -3.83
N ASN A 7 -30.94 20.91 -3.60
CA ASN A 7 -30.05 20.50 -4.69
C ASN A 7 -29.41 19.11 -4.50
N PHE A 8 -30.17 18.14 -3.95
CA PHE A 8 -29.68 16.76 -3.78
C PHE A 8 -30.25 15.73 -4.77
N HIS A 9 -30.94 16.14 -5.85
CA HIS A 9 -31.47 15.22 -6.86
C HIS A 9 -31.26 15.74 -8.29
N LYS A 10 -30.03 15.64 -8.80
CA LYS A 10 -29.77 15.49 -10.23
C LYS A 10 -28.62 14.51 -10.41
N ASP A 11 -28.89 13.37 -11.04
CA ASP A 11 -27.83 12.51 -11.55
C ASP A 11 -26.96 13.32 -12.51
N PRO A 12 -25.62 13.21 -12.43
CA PRO A 12 -24.75 13.95 -13.32
C PRO A 12 -24.85 13.38 -14.75
N PRO A 13 -24.73 14.24 -15.78
CA PRO A 13 -24.77 13.81 -17.17
C PRO A 13 -23.61 12.85 -17.47
N GLU A 14 -23.89 11.83 -18.30
CA GLU A 14 -22.89 10.86 -18.77
C GLU A 14 -21.74 11.59 -19.47
N GLY A 15 -20.51 11.35 -18.99
CA GLY A 15 -19.29 11.98 -19.48
C GLY A 15 -18.56 12.88 -18.47
N THR A 16 -19.03 12.98 -17.22
CA THR A 16 -18.36 13.77 -16.18
C THR A 16 -17.33 12.96 -15.40
N GLU A 17 -16.15 13.58 -15.19
CA GLU A 17 -14.97 13.04 -14.53
C GLU A 17 -15.30 12.25 -13.25
N HIS A 18 -14.62 11.10 -13.09
CA HIS A 18 -14.71 10.29 -11.88
C HIS A 18 -14.42 11.16 -10.66
N PRO A 19 -15.24 11.12 -9.59
CA PRO A 19 -15.01 11.95 -8.42
C PRO A 19 -13.69 11.55 -7.78
N GLU A 20 -12.66 12.37 -7.98
CA GLU A 20 -11.39 12.26 -7.30
C GLU A 20 -11.64 12.54 -5.81
N ILE A 21 -11.72 11.46 -5.02
CA ILE A 21 -11.54 11.54 -3.56
C ILE A 21 -10.04 11.70 -3.29
N SER A 22 -9.40 12.68 -3.93
CA SER A 22 -7.98 12.98 -3.80
C SER A 22 -7.81 14.16 -2.87
N LEU A 23 -7.02 14.00 -1.81
CA LEU A 23 -6.59 15.15 -1.01
C LEU A 23 -5.54 15.90 -1.83
N LYS A 24 -5.68 17.23 -1.95
CA LYS A 24 -4.80 18.07 -2.79
C LYS A 24 -3.33 17.83 -2.41
N GLY A 25 -2.53 17.31 -3.35
CA GLY A 25 -1.11 17.00 -3.15
C GLY A 25 -0.79 15.57 -2.67
N GLU A 26 -1.78 14.71 -2.49
CA GLU A 26 -1.58 13.28 -2.16
C GLU A 26 -1.12 12.49 -3.40
N SER A 27 -0.19 11.55 -3.23
CA SER A 27 0.23 10.69 -4.35
C SER A 27 -0.87 9.69 -4.71
N SER A 28 -1.03 9.36 -6.01
CA SER A 28 -2.06 8.42 -6.47
C SER A 28 -1.95 7.04 -5.82
N VAL A 29 -0.73 6.60 -5.49
CA VAL A 29 -0.48 5.35 -4.76
C VAL A 29 -1.00 5.44 -3.34
N LEU A 30 -0.70 6.53 -2.61
CA LEU A 30 -1.19 6.71 -1.25
C LEU A 30 -2.71 6.83 -1.19
N ASN A 31 -3.29 7.58 -2.12
CA ASN A 31 -4.73 7.69 -2.28
C ASN A 31 -5.36 6.30 -2.53
N ALA A 32 -4.80 5.50 -3.46
CA ALA A 32 -5.26 4.15 -3.74
C ALA A 32 -5.25 3.26 -2.49
N VAL A 33 -4.15 3.29 -1.71
CA VAL A 33 -4.04 2.56 -0.45
C VAL A 33 -5.10 3.01 0.54
N ARG A 34 -5.30 4.32 0.68
CA ARG A 34 -6.28 4.90 1.61
C ARG A 34 -7.71 4.51 1.25
N ILE A 35 -8.12 4.67 -0.01
CA ILE A 35 -9.49 4.35 -0.44
C ILE A 35 -9.77 2.85 -0.41
N ALA A 36 -8.80 2.01 -0.80
CA ALA A 36 -8.95 0.56 -0.75
C ALA A 36 -9.03 0.08 0.71
N SER A 37 -8.20 0.63 1.60
CA SER A 37 -8.28 0.34 3.04
C SER A 37 -9.61 0.80 3.63
N LYS A 38 -10.12 1.98 3.21
CA LYS A 38 -11.43 2.47 3.64
C LYS A 38 -12.57 1.55 3.20
N ALA A 39 -12.51 1.04 1.98
CA ALA A 39 -13.54 0.16 1.43
C ALA A 39 -13.47 -1.27 1.99
N LEU A 40 -12.26 -1.78 2.21
CA LEU A 40 -12.02 -3.20 2.43
C LEU A 40 -11.63 -3.54 3.87
N ALA A 41 -11.14 -2.61 4.69
CA ALA A 41 -10.74 -2.96 6.05
C ALA A 41 -11.91 -3.03 7.04
N SER A 42 -11.76 -3.87 8.07
CA SER A 42 -12.74 -4.03 9.14
C SER A 42 -13.00 -2.70 9.86
N GLY A 43 -14.27 -2.29 9.97
CA GLY A 43 -14.67 -1.09 10.72
C GLY A 43 -14.19 0.24 10.11
N ALA A 44 -13.75 0.26 8.85
CA ALA A 44 -13.25 1.48 8.22
C ALA A 44 -14.34 2.38 7.61
N ASP A 45 -15.36 1.78 6.97
CA ASP A 45 -16.56 2.49 6.50
C ASP A 45 -17.74 1.50 6.51
N GLU A 46 -18.63 1.64 7.49
CA GLU A 46 -19.80 0.75 7.64
C GLU A 46 -20.89 1.02 6.58
N LYS A 47 -20.90 2.21 5.98
CA LYS A 47 -21.94 2.63 5.03
C LYS A 47 -21.59 2.25 3.60
N ASN A 48 -20.34 2.49 3.20
CA ASN A 48 -19.88 2.33 1.82
C ASN A 48 -18.83 1.22 1.65
N GLY A 49 -18.28 0.71 2.74
CA GLY A 49 -17.32 -0.40 2.71
C GLY A 49 -18.00 -1.74 2.47
N VAL A 50 -17.17 -2.73 2.14
CA VAL A 50 -17.57 -4.09 1.75
C VAL A 50 -16.67 -5.15 2.42
N TYR A 51 -16.12 -4.83 3.60
CA TYR A 51 -15.21 -5.71 4.33
C TYR A 51 -15.78 -7.12 4.52
N LEU A 52 -17.00 -7.23 5.05
CA LEU A 52 -17.58 -8.52 5.40
C LEU A 52 -17.84 -9.37 4.16
N GLU A 53 -18.37 -8.77 3.10
CA GLU A 53 -18.65 -9.47 1.85
C GLU A 53 -17.36 -9.87 1.13
N PHE A 54 -16.35 -9.00 1.11
CA PHE A 54 -15.07 -9.31 0.49
C PHE A 54 -14.31 -10.40 1.28
N LYS A 55 -14.32 -10.33 2.62
CA LYS A 55 -13.76 -11.39 3.48
C LYS A 55 -14.45 -12.73 3.25
N THR A 56 -15.78 -12.73 3.17
CA THR A 56 -16.58 -13.93 2.87
C THR A 56 -16.25 -14.47 1.48
N TYR A 57 -16.09 -13.60 0.49
CA TYR A 57 -15.65 -13.97 -0.85
C TYR A 57 -14.27 -14.64 -0.82
N LEU A 58 -13.28 -14.07 -0.12
CA LEU A 58 -11.95 -14.66 0.01
C LEU A 58 -11.98 -16.05 0.68
N GLN A 59 -12.79 -16.23 1.73
CA GLN A 59 -12.98 -17.54 2.35
C GLN A 59 -13.53 -18.59 1.38
N ARG A 60 -14.46 -18.20 0.49
CA ARG A 60 -14.96 -19.08 -0.59
C ARG A 60 -13.88 -19.42 -1.63
N GLN A 61 -12.90 -18.54 -1.82
CA GLN A 61 -11.70 -18.79 -2.61
C GLN A 61 -10.61 -19.55 -1.82
N GLN A 62 -10.94 -20.10 -0.64
CA GLN A 62 -10.01 -20.80 0.25
C GLN A 62 -8.86 -19.93 0.80
N ILE A 63 -9.04 -18.60 0.77
CA ILE A 63 -8.10 -17.62 1.32
C ILE A 63 -8.58 -17.23 2.71
N ASN A 64 -7.94 -17.77 3.73
CA ASN A 64 -8.37 -17.60 5.13
C ASN A 64 -7.68 -16.42 5.84
N LYS A 65 -6.57 -15.92 5.28
CA LYS A 65 -5.75 -14.89 5.91
C LYS A 65 -6.05 -13.53 5.32
N TYR A 66 -6.72 -12.68 6.12
CA TYR A 66 -7.06 -11.31 5.74
C TYR A 66 -6.07 -10.31 6.34
N GLU A 67 -5.43 -9.50 5.50
CA GLU A 67 -4.30 -8.64 5.93
C GLU A 67 -4.51 -7.15 5.64
N ILE A 68 -5.63 -6.74 5.05
CA ILE A 68 -5.93 -5.30 4.84
C ILE A 68 -6.42 -4.69 6.15
N LYS A 69 -5.67 -3.71 6.68
CA LYS A 69 -5.96 -3.04 7.96
C LYS A 69 -6.62 -1.68 7.76
N PRO A 70 -7.33 -1.13 8.77
CA PRO A 70 -7.86 0.23 8.68
C PRO A 70 -6.73 1.25 8.48
N PHE A 71 -6.95 2.25 7.62
CA PHE A 71 -5.93 3.27 7.36
C PHE A 71 -5.79 4.25 8.53
N LEU A 72 -6.91 4.65 9.13
CA LEU A 72 -6.94 5.56 10.28
C LEU A 72 -6.74 4.80 11.60
N GLY A 73 -6.06 5.45 12.55
CA GLY A 73 -5.82 4.90 13.89
C GLY A 73 -4.67 3.90 14.00
N ASN A 74 -3.97 3.60 12.90
CA ASN A 74 -2.82 2.70 12.87
C ASN A 74 -1.48 3.45 12.70
N ARG A 75 -0.40 2.84 13.21
CA ARG A 75 0.98 3.37 13.15
C ARG A 75 1.42 3.64 11.70
N PHE A 76 2.39 4.54 11.50
CA PHE A 76 2.98 4.94 10.19
C PHE A 76 3.21 3.76 9.21
N ASN A 77 3.56 2.57 9.72
CA ASN A 77 3.81 1.38 8.92
C ASN A 77 2.57 0.83 8.18
N VAL A 78 1.36 1.26 8.53
CA VAL A 78 0.12 0.72 7.95
C VAL A 78 0.00 1.00 6.44
N VAL A 79 0.53 2.13 5.97
CA VAL A 79 0.53 2.46 4.54
C VAL A 79 1.31 1.41 3.76
N PHE A 80 2.54 1.10 4.19
CA PHE A 80 3.41 0.12 3.55
C PHE A 80 2.84 -1.30 3.65
N HIS A 81 2.29 -1.65 4.83
CA HIS A 81 1.61 -2.93 5.04
C HIS A 81 0.41 -3.11 4.10
N ASN A 82 -0.49 -2.14 4.07
CA ASN A 82 -1.70 -2.21 3.24
C ASN A 82 -1.37 -2.17 1.75
N ALA A 83 -0.36 -1.41 1.33
CA ALA A 83 0.08 -1.39 -0.06
C ALA A 83 0.47 -2.79 -0.56
N GLY A 84 1.26 -3.53 0.24
CA GLY A 84 1.59 -4.92 -0.06
C GLY A 84 0.38 -5.85 -0.08
N ALA A 85 -0.54 -5.71 0.89
CA ALA A 85 -1.76 -6.51 0.93
C ALA A 85 -2.70 -6.23 -0.26
N ILE A 86 -2.86 -4.96 -0.64
CA ILE A 86 -3.68 -4.54 -1.79
C ILE A 86 -3.09 -5.07 -3.09
N TYR A 87 -1.77 -4.99 -3.26
CA TYR A 87 -1.09 -5.57 -4.42
C TYR A 87 -1.35 -7.08 -4.50
N HIS A 88 -1.17 -7.80 -3.40
CA HIS A 88 -1.42 -9.23 -3.31
C HIS A 88 -2.87 -9.61 -3.65
N PHE A 89 -3.86 -8.89 -3.10
CA PHE A 89 -5.27 -9.16 -3.32
C PHE A 89 -5.85 -8.54 -4.60
N ARG A 90 -5.04 -7.86 -5.43
CA ARG A 90 -5.50 -7.08 -6.59
C ARG A 90 -6.49 -7.86 -7.47
N SER A 91 -6.11 -9.06 -7.92
CA SER A 91 -6.94 -9.89 -8.80
C SER A 91 -8.28 -10.27 -8.15
N HIS A 92 -8.24 -10.64 -6.86
CA HIS A 92 -9.42 -10.99 -6.08
C HIS A 92 -10.35 -9.79 -5.88
N ILE A 93 -9.81 -8.61 -5.58
CA ILE A 93 -10.60 -7.37 -5.43
C ILE A 93 -11.26 -7.01 -6.76
N LEU A 94 -10.52 -7.04 -7.87
CA LEU A 94 -11.06 -6.74 -9.19
C LEU A 94 -12.18 -7.71 -9.58
N ASN A 95 -11.98 -9.02 -9.37
CA ASN A 95 -13.00 -10.04 -9.65
C ASN A 95 -14.25 -9.85 -8.78
N PHE A 96 -14.06 -9.56 -7.49
CA PHE A 96 -15.15 -9.30 -6.57
C PHE A 96 -15.99 -8.08 -6.98
N LEU A 97 -15.32 -6.96 -7.30
CA LEU A 97 -16.01 -5.72 -7.68
C LEU A 97 -16.69 -5.81 -9.05
N LYS A 98 -16.12 -6.55 -10.02
CA LYS A 98 -16.68 -6.68 -11.37
C LYS A 98 -17.77 -7.73 -11.46
N ASN A 99 -17.59 -8.89 -10.85
CA ASN A 99 -18.42 -10.06 -11.15
C ASN A 99 -19.35 -10.44 -9.99
N VAL A 100 -18.91 -10.26 -8.74
CA VAL A 100 -19.71 -10.64 -7.56
C VAL A 100 -20.64 -9.51 -7.12
N LYS A 101 -20.14 -8.28 -7.10
CA LYS A 101 -20.92 -7.07 -6.79
C LYS A 101 -21.42 -6.33 -8.04
N GLY A 102 -21.03 -6.76 -9.26
CA GLY A 102 -21.28 -6.02 -10.49
C GLY A 102 -22.39 -6.53 -11.41
N GLU A 103 -22.81 -7.81 -11.35
CA GLU A 103 -23.69 -8.38 -12.40
C GLU A 103 -25.03 -8.99 -11.94
N GLY A 104 -25.41 -8.92 -10.65
CA GLY A 104 -26.56 -9.69 -10.16
C GLY A 104 -27.62 -8.99 -9.31
N THR A 105 -27.51 -7.69 -9.00
CA THR A 105 -28.50 -7.02 -8.12
C THR A 105 -28.55 -5.51 -8.40
N PRO A 106 -29.73 -4.84 -8.36
CA PRO A 106 -29.84 -3.42 -8.66
C PRO A 106 -29.11 -2.57 -7.61
N GLY A 107 -28.14 -1.73 -8.04
CA GLY A 107 -27.39 -0.85 -7.14
C GLY A 107 -25.91 -0.70 -7.50
N LYS A 108 -25.64 -0.04 -8.65
CA LYS A 108 -24.35 0.41 -9.20
C LYS A 108 -23.31 0.65 -8.09
N LEU A 109 -22.09 0.08 -8.22
CA LEU A 109 -20.97 0.32 -7.29
C LEU A 109 -20.99 1.76 -6.76
N ASN A 110 -20.96 1.93 -5.44
CA ASN A 110 -20.93 3.26 -4.86
C ASN A 110 -19.63 4.00 -5.29
N GLN A 111 -19.58 5.32 -5.11
CA GLN A 111 -18.44 6.12 -5.57
C GLN A 111 -17.10 5.65 -5.01
N LEU A 112 -17.07 5.20 -3.75
CA LEU A 112 -15.86 4.65 -3.12
C LEU A 112 -15.38 3.39 -3.85
N LEU A 113 -16.27 2.44 -4.13
CA LEU A 113 -15.90 1.20 -4.81
C LEU A 113 -15.51 1.42 -6.28
N LYS A 114 -16.14 2.39 -6.96
CA LYS A 114 -15.71 2.82 -8.30
C LYS A 114 -14.30 3.39 -8.30
N ALA A 115 -13.97 4.23 -7.31
CA ALA A 115 -12.64 4.78 -7.16
C ALA A 115 -11.60 3.68 -6.89
N VAL A 116 -11.93 2.72 -6.01
CA VAL A 116 -11.06 1.55 -5.77
C VAL A 116 -10.84 0.75 -7.05
N LEU A 117 -11.91 0.46 -7.80
CA LEU A 117 -11.82 -0.27 -9.06
C LEU A 117 -10.90 0.44 -10.06
N SER A 118 -11.11 1.75 -10.25
CA SER A 118 -10.29 2.58 -11.15
C SER A 118 -8.81 2.56 -10.75
N CYS A 119 -8.49 2.77 -9.46
CA CYS A 119 -7.11 2.75 -8.98
C CYS A 119 -6.42 1.39 -9.15
N LEU A 120 -7.12 0.28 -8.88
CA LEU A 120 -6.56 -1.08 -8.97
C LEU A 120 -6.43 -1.57 -10.41
N GLN A 121 -7.13 -0.96 -11.36
CA GLN A 121 -6.95 -1.22 -12.78
C GLN A 121 -5.70 -0.53 -13.36
N ASN A 122 -5.21 0.53 -12.72
CA ASN A 122 -4.01 1.23 -13.14
C ASN A 122 -2.74 0.48 -12.70
N ASP A 123 -1.98 -0.05 -13.67
CA ASP A 123 -0.76 -0.83 -13.40
C ASP A 123 0.33 -0.01 -12.71
N THR A 124 0.50 1.26 -13.06
CA THR A 124 1.50 2.14 -12.44
C THR A 124 1.23 2.34 -10.95
N ILE A 125 -0.04 2.49 -10.56
CA ILE A 125 -0.42 2.55 -9.14
C ILE A 125 -0.06 1.24 -8.44
N MET A 126 -0.29 0.10 -9.10
CA MET A 126 -0.01 -1.23 -8.53
C MET A 126 1.49 -1.51 -8.42
N VAL A 127 2.30 -1.04 -9.38
CA VAL A 127 3.76 -1.04 -9.28
C VAL A 127 4.21 -0.24 -8.05
N GLY A 128 3.62 0.94 -7.82
CA GLY A 128 3.87 1.73 -6.61
C GLY A 128 3.47 1.00 -5.32
N CYS A 129 2.29 0.35 -5.30
CA CYS A 129 1.86 -0.47 -4.17
C CYS A 129 2.82 -1.63 -3.89
N ARG A 130 3.33 -2.27 -4.94
CA ARG A 130 4.33 -3.33 -4.84
C ARG A 130 5.64 -2.81 -4.22
N ALA A 131 6.14 -1.68 -4.72
CA ALA A 131 7.36 -1.05 -4.21
C ALA A 131 7.22 -0.72 -2.71
N LEU A 132 6.09 -0.11 -2.29
CA LEU A 132 5.78 0.13 -0.88
C LEU A 132 5.70 -1.17 -0.06
N GLY A 133 5.13 -2.23 -0.63
CA GLY A 133 5.05 -3.55 0.00
C GLY A 133 6.42 -4.20 0.21
N LEU A 134 7.33 -4.10 -0.76
CA LEU A 134 8.72 -4.56 -0.63
C LEU A 134 9.47 -3.75 0.44
N PHE A 135 9.30 -2.43 0.40
CA PHE A 135 9.83 -1.52 1.43
C PHE A 135 9.32 -1.89 2.82
N ASN A 136 8.05 -2.32 2.94
CA ASN A 136 7.51 -2.84 4.18
C ASN A 136 8.27 -4.05 4.70
N LYS A 137 8.42 -5.06 3.83
CA LYS A 137 8.96 -6.37 4.20
C LYS A 137 10.43 -6.30 4.58
N PHE A 138 11.21 -5.45 3.90
CA PHE A 138 12.66 -5.43 4.04
C PHE A 138 13.21 -4.26 4.86
N ILE A 139 12.45 -3.17 5.01
CA ILE A 139 12.93 -1.96 5.70
C ILE A 139 12.06 -1.63 6.89
N THR A 140 10.81 -1.21 6.69
CA THR A 140 10.04 -0.59 7.78
C THR A 140 9.58 -1.61 8.82
N SER A 141 9.14 -2.81 8.43
CA SER A 141 8.78 -3.85 9.40
C SER A 141 9.99 -4.38 10.17
N PRO A 142 11.14 -4.70 9.53
CA PRO A 142 12.35 -5.06 10.26
C PRO A 142 12.84 -3.95 11.21
N LEU A 143 12.85 -2.70 10.76
CA LEU A 143 13.21 -1.56 11.60
C LEU A 143 12.27 -1.43 12.81
N TRP A 144 10.97 -1.66 12.62
CA TRP A 144 10.00 -1.67 13.70
C TRP A 144 10.27 -2.77 14.72
N LYS A 145 10.64 -3.97 14.28
CA LYS A 145 11.03 -5.07 15.18
C LYS A 145 12.30 -4.76 15.96
N ILE A 146 13.27 -4.10 15.33
CA ILE A 146 14.50 -3.62 16.00
C ILE A 146 14.13 -2.61 17.09
N LEU A 147 13.24 -1.66 16.80
CA LEU A 147 12.77 -0.65 17.75
C LEU A 147 11.96 -1.22 18.92
N GLU A 148 11.17 -2.28 18.68
CA GLU A 148 10.42 -2.98 19.73
C GLU A 148 11.29 -3.92 20.58
N GLY A 149 12.54 -4.20 20.17
CA GLY A 149 13.48 -5.02 20.92
C GLY A 149 14.22 -4.25 22.03
N ASP A 150 14.98 -4.97 22.84
CA ASP A 150 15.79 -4.42 23.94
C ASP A 150 17.10 -3.78 23.47
N ILE A 151 17.01 -2.84 22.52
CA ILE A 151 18.17 -2.12 22.01
C ILE A 151 18.27 -0.76 22.71
N HIS A 152 19.44 -0.48 23.29
CA HIS A 152 19.72 0.84 23.83
C HIS A 152 19.61 1.90 22.74
N ILE A 153 18.88 3.00 22.99
CA ILE A 153 18.57 4.04 21.99
C ILE A 153 19.81 4.60 21.27
N LEU A 154 20.96 4.67 21.93
CA LEU A 154 22.22 5.13 21.32
C LEU A 154 22.74 4.20 20.22
N HIS A 155 22.43 2.90 20.28
CA HIS A 155 22.78 1.94 19.24
C HIS A 155 21.86 2.04 18.00
N MET A 156 20.70 2.70 18.13
CA MET A 156 19.83 2.93 16.98
C MET A 156 20.44 3.89 15.96
N ASN A 157 21.26 4.85 16.39
CA ASN A 157 21.97 5.75 15.48
C ASN A 157 22.84 4.97 14.49
N GLN A 158 23.54 3.93 14.95
CA GLN A 158 24.35 3.06 14.09
C GLN A 158 23.47 2.30 13.09
N LYS A 159 22.29 1.82 13.51
CA LYS A 159 21.32 1.16 12.61
C LYS A 159 20.77 2.11 11.55
N TYR A 160 20.47 3.36 11.92
CA TYR A 160 20.03 4.38 10.97
C TYR A 160 21.15 4.79 9.98
N GLN A 161 22.38 4.96 10.46
CA GLN A 161 23.54 5.22 9.59
C GLN A 161 23.77 4.07 8.60
N HIS A 162 23.70 2.82 9.07
CA HIS A 162 23.79 1.65 8.20
C HIS A 162 22.67 1.64 7.14
N LEU A 163 21.43 1.92 7.55
CA LEU A 163 20.30 2.02 6.64
C LEU A 163 20.49 3.12 5.59
N VAL A 164 20.98 4.29 5.99
CA VAL A 164 21.30 5.38 5.04
C VAL A 164 22.32 4.92 4.01
N GLN A 165 23.45 4.36 4.46
CA GLN A 165 24.50 3.89 3.57
C GLN A 165 24.00 2.82 2.61
N PHE A 166 23.18 1.89 3.10
CA PHE A 166 22.54 0.86 2.29
C PHE A 166 21.62 1.46 1.23
N LEU A 167 20.72 2.38 1.62
CA LEU A 167 19.78 3.02 0.70
C LEU A 167 20.46 3.85 -0.38
N GLU A 168 21.53 4.58 -0.02
CA GLU A 168 22.34 5.32 -0.98
C GLU A 168 23.01 4.38 -1.98
N ASP A 169 23.64 3.31 -1.49
CA ASP A 169 24.31 2.31 -2.32
C ASP A 169 23.36 1.65 -3.32
N ILE A 170 22.24 1.08 -2.85
CA ILE A 170 21.28 0.42 -3.76
C ILE A 170 20.61 1.40 -4.71
N SER A 171 20.42 2.68 -4.33
CA SER A 171 19.78 3.65 -5.23
C SER A 171 20.62 4.02 -6.46
N THR A 172 21.90 3.64 -6.48
CA THR A 172 22.83 3.93 -7.58
C THR A 172 23.17 2.71 -8.45
N ASP A 173 22.74 1.52 -8.03
CA ASP A 173 23.08 0.24 -8.67
C ASP A 173 21.82 -0.57 -8.95
N VAL A 174 21.51 -0.73 -10.24
CA VAL A 174 20.33 -1.44 -10.73
C VAL A 174 20.35 -2.93 -10.36
N GLU A 175 21.52 -3.56 -10.35
CA GLU A 175 21.64 -4.98 -10.01
C GLU A 175 21.38 -5.19 -8.52
N LYS A 176 21.86 -4.28 -7.66
CA LYS A 176 21.51 -4.30 -6.22
C LYS A 176 20.02 -4.10 -5.97
N ILE A 177 19.35 -3.26 -6.76
CA ILE A 177 17.88 -3.11 -6.68
C ILE A 177 17.16 -4.40 -7.05
N LYS A 178 17.61 -5.12 -8.08
CA LYS A 178 17.04 -6.43 -8.43
C LYS A 178 17.20 -7.44 -7.30
N LEU A 179 18.38 -7.50 -6.67
CA LEU A 179 18.62 -8.34 -5.49
C LEU A 179 17.76 -7.92 -4.29
N PHE A 180 17.51 -6.62 -4.12
CA PHE A 180 16.59 -6.12 -3.11
C PHE A 180 15.14 -6.56 -3.41
N MET A 181 14.71 -6.55 -4.67
CA MET A 181 13.36 -6.99 -5.08
C MET A 181 13.12 -8.48 -4.84
N THR A 182 14.15 -9.33 -4.90
CA THR A 182 14.05 -10.76 -4.55
C THR A 182 14.19 -11.03 -3.06
N GLY A 183 14.67 -10.05 -2.29
CA GLY A 183 14.96 -10.18 -0.87
C GLY A 183 16.30 -10.86 -0.57
N GLU A 184 17.17 -11.03 -1.58
CA GLU A 184 18.54 -11.52 -1.41
C GLU A 184 19.45 -10.46 -0.78
N LEU A 185 19.16 -9.18 -1.04
CA LEU A 185 19.88 -8.05 -0.45
C LEU A 185 18.94 -7.23 0.45
N VAL A 186 19.20 -7.24 1.75
CA VAL A 186 18.39 -6.52 2.76
C VAL A 186 19.29 -5.81 3.78
N PRO A 187 18.88 -4.66 4.35
CA PRO A 187 19.70 -3.88 5.28
C PRO A 187 19.84 -4.53 6.67
N PHE A 188 18.92 -5.43 7.04
CA PHE A 188 18.87 -6.03 8.37
C PHE A 188 18.77 -7.56 8.27
N PRO A 189 19.84 -8.25 7.82
CA PRO A 189 19.80 -9.70 7.60
C PRO A 189 19.58 -10.51 8.87
N SER A 190 19.89 -9.94 10.04
CA SER A 190 19.66 -10.57 11.35
C SER A 190 18.19 -10.55 11.80
N VAL A 191 17.30 -9.88 11.06
CA VAL A 191 15.88 -9.75 11.43
C VAL A 191 15.05 -10.62 10.49
N ASP A 192 14.36 -11.61 11.07
CA ASP A 192 13.54 -12.51 10.27
C ASP A 192 12.42 -11.78 9.52
N VAL A 193 12.46 -11.91 8.19
CA VAL A 193 11.40 -11.43 7.31
C VAL A 193 10.30 -12.49 7.24
N LYS A 194 9.05 -12.06 7.46
CA LYS A 194 7.88 -12.95 7.36
C LYS A 194 7.62 -13.32 5.89
N LYS A 195 8.04 -14.53 5.50
CA LYS A 195 7.83 -15.16 4.17
C LYS A 195 6.43 -15.77 4.05
N ASP A 196 5.40 -14.92 4.00
CA ASP A 196 4.02 -15.33 3.74
C ASP A 196 3.60 -15.10 2.28
N ASP A 197 2.34 -15.43 1.93
CA ASP A 197 1.82 -15.31 0.56
C ASP A 197 1.94 -13.89 -0.02
N ILE A 198 1.86 -12.87 0.84
CA ILE A 198 2.11 -11.48 0.43
C ILE A 198 3.57 -11.32 0.02
N TRP A 199 4.52 -11.79 0.84
CA TRP A 199 5.94 -11.77 0.47
C TRP A 199 6.17 -12.50 -0.86
N ALA A 200 5.63 -13.72 -1.02
CA ALA A 200 5.77 -14.50 -2.25
C ALA A 200 5.24 -13.73 -3.47
N SER A 201 4.08 -13.07 -3.35
CA SER A 201 3.52 -12.26 -4.44
C SER A 201 4.40 -11.06 -4.78
N LEU A 202 5.01 -10.40 -3.79
CA LEU A 202 5.84 -9.22 -3.98
C LEU A 202 7.16 -9.52 -4.69
N VAL A 203 7.80 -10.66 -4.38
CA VAL A 203 9.10 -11.04 -4.96
C VAL A 203 8.99 -11.79 -6.29
N SER A 204 7.79 -12.19 -6.70
CA SER A 204 7.57 -13.05 -7.87
C SER A 204 8.03 -12.46 -9.21
N ASN A 205 8.04 -11.14 -9.39
CA ASN A 205 8.40 -10.48 -10.65
C ASN A 205 9.69 -9.64 -10.53
N HIS A 206 10.85 -10.30 -10.62
CA HIS A 206 12.16 -9.68 -10.42
C HIS A 206 12.65 -8.80 -11.59
N ASN A 207 12.02 -8.88 -12.77
CA ASN A 207 12.40 -8.12 -13.98
C ASN A 207 11.51 -6.90 -14.25
N ASP A 208 10.78 -6.42 -13.23
CA ASP A 208 9.90 -5.27 -13.35
C ASP A 208 10.69 -3.96 -13.23
N GLU A 209 11.10 -3.42 -14.38
CA GLU A 209 11.89 -2.19 -14.49
C GLU A 209 11.17 -0.97 -13.90
N GLN A 210 9.83 -0.91 -14.00
CA GLN A 210 9.06 0.18 -13.41
C GLN A 210 9.12 0.12 -11.88
N CYS A 211 8.98 -1.08 -11.30
CA CYS A 211 9.12 -1.26 -9.86
C CYS A 211 10.54 -0.91 -9.39
N ALA A 212 11.57 -1.31 -10.14
CA ALA A 212 12.95 -0.94 -9.85
C ALA A 212 13.14 0.59 -9.85
N ALA A 213 12.61 1.30 -10.85
CA ALA A 213 12.67 2.76 -10.92
C ALA A 213 11.95 3.43 -9.74
N PHE A 214 10.77 2.94 -9.34
CA PHE A 214 10.06 3.42 -8.15
C PHE A 214 10.89 3.21 -6.87
N LEU A 215 11.49 2.03 -6.72
CA LEU A 215 12.32 1.70 -5.56
C LEU A 215 13.57 2.57 -5.49
N ILE A 216 14.23 2.84 -6.61
CA ILE A 216 15.39 3.76 -6.67
C ILE A 216 15.00 5.14 -6.15
N GLN A 217 13.89 5.71 -6.64
CA GLN A 217 13.41 7.02 -6.19
C GLN A 217 13.06 7.01 -4.70
N MET A 218 12.38 5.97 -4.22
CA MET A 218 12.04 5.81 -2.81
C MET A 218 13.28 5.69 -1.91
N CYS A 219 14.28 4.90 -2.32
CA CYS A 219 15.52 4.73 -1.57
C CYS A 219 16.30 6.04 -1.50
N SER A 220 16.43 6.76 -2.63
CA SER A 220 17.09 8.07 -2.69
C SER A 220 16.38 9.13 -1.84
N ALA A 221 15.05 9.17 -1.88
CA ALA A 221 14.27 10.11 -1.07
C ALA A 221 14.38 9.79 0.44
N THR A 222 14.32 8.50 0.78
CA THR A 222 14.38 8.05 2.17
C THR A 222 15.78 8.26 2.76
N SER A 223 16.84 7.97 2.01
CA SER A 223 18.22 8.22 2.46
C SER A 223 18.45 9.71 2.73
N LYS A 224 18.06 10.59 1.80
CA LYS A 224 18.16 12.05 1.99
C LYS A 224 17.42 12.53 3.23
N ALA A 225 16.18 12.07 3.43
CA ALA A 225 15.38 12.44 4.59
C ALA A 225 15.99 11.97 5.91
N LEU A 226 16.47 10.72 5.96
CA LEU A 226 17.13 10.16 7.14
C LEU A 226 18.46 10.88 7.43
N SER A 227 19.30 11.10 6.41
CA SER A 227 20.57 11.81 6.53
C SER A 227 20.40 13.23 7.07
N GLN A 228 19.36 13.96 6.62
CA GLN A 228 19.06 15.29 7.17
C GLN A 228 18.69 15.24 8.65
N LYS A 229 17.95 14.22 9.10
CA LYS A 229 17.57 14.06 10.50
C LYS A 229 18.72 13.62 11.38
N LEU A 230 19.62 12.77 10.88
CA LEU A 230 20.81 12.33 11.61
C LEU A 230 21.85 13.43 11.80
N LYS A 231 21.96 14.38 10.86
CA LYS A 231 22.86 15.55 10.99
C LYS A 231 22.44 16.57 12.05
N ILE A 232 21.23 16.43 12.61
CA ILE A 232 20.67 17.33 13.63
C ILE A 232 20.96 16.81 15.06
N ILE A 233 21.60 15.64 15.20
CA ILE A 233 22.02 15.04 16.48
C ILE A 233 23.53 15.21 16.62
#